data_AF-A0A8T4J5U0-F1
#
_entry.id   AF-A0A8T4J5U0-F1
#
_cell.length_a   1.000
_cell.length_b   1.000
_cell.length_c   1.000
_cell.angle_alpha   90.00
_cell.angle_beta   90.00
_cell.angle_gamma   90.00
#
_symmetry.space_group_name_H-M   'P 1'
#
loop_
_entity.id
_entity.type
_entity.pdbx_description
1 polymer ?
#
loop_
_entity_poly.entity_id
_entity_poly.type
_entity_poly.pdbx_seq_one_letter_code
_entity_poly.pdbx_strand_id
1 'polypeptide(L)'
;MKSIVFDVDGCIVRLDNGLYTVQKSDLLKVFEKAEQHGITFHLNSARIFESLKLVYNDLGLKGIMIVENGAYSYNPKTKELKNNGCKKFDVNKLLNVLKLANKQVSALNFDDLFMRPEKIINEYSGKHLFYNSKQQYSQLVCFRNVGQTIEYMHEEIDLIKNTVKQAFPNFNVEIFKDICAVGILPKNLSKANFMNTLEKPIASFGDSLADVKMFEVSNYCGCPANAKPEVKQKVKELDGYICKKNVSEGVIEFIEHIISNT
;
A
#
# COMPACT_ATOMS: atom_id res chain seq x y z
N MET A 1 -21.70 -8.01 8.95
CA MET A 1 -20.38 -8.17 8.26
C MET A 1 -19.52 -9.15 9.05
N LYS A 2 -18.60 -9.93 8.45
CA LYS A 2 -17.67 -10.82 9.20
C LYS A 2 -16.21 -10.41 9.09
N SER A 3 -15.79 -9.96 7.92
CA SER A 3 -14.41 -9.51 7.70
C SER A 3 -14.40 -8.13 7.05
N ILE A 4 -13.48 -7.26 7.44
CA ILE A 4 -13.19 -6.00 6.73
C ILE A 4 -11.72 -5.96 6.36
N VAL A 5 -11.43 -5.71 5.08
CA VAL A 5 -10.08 -5.61 4.53
C VAL A 5 -9.77 -4.15 4.19
N PHE A 6 -8.78 -3.58 4.85
CA PHE A 6 -8.35 -2.21 4.64
C PHE A 6 -7.06 -2.12 3.83
N ASP A 7 -7.05 -1.24 2.84
CA ASP A 7 -5.79 -0.62 2.45
C ASP A 7 -5.24 0.26 3.58
N VAL A 8 -3.94 0.54 3.54
CA VAL A 8 -3.24 1.27 4.59
C VAL A 8 -2.93 2.70 4.16
N ASP A 9 -2.15 2.88 3.11
CA ASP A 9 -1.66 4.21 2.69
C ASP A 9 -2.73 4.94 1.88
N GLY A 10 -3.13 6.14 2.30
CA GLY A 10 -4.27 6.85 1.72
C GLY A 10 -5.63 6.44 2.30
N CYS A 11 -5.66 5.40 3.14
CA CYS A 11 -6.85 4.85 3.79
C CYS A 11 -6.79 4.91 5.31
N ILE A 12 -5.92 4.13 5.96
CA ILE A 12 -5.76 4.19 7.43
C ILE A 12 -4.81 5.33 7.81
N VAL A 13 -3.72 5.49 7.07
CA VAL A 13 -2.69 6.51 7.31
C VAL A 13 -2.50 7.37 6.07
N ARG A 14 -2.01 8.60 6.24
CA ARG A 14 -1.76 9.49 5.11
C ARG A 14 -0.60 8.94 4.27
N LEU A 15 -0.74 8.99 2.95
CA LEU A 15 0.27 8.48 2.00
C LEU A 15 1.61 9.23 2.09
N ASP A 16 1.59 10.50 2.46
CA ASP A 16 2.78 11.38 2.46
C ASP A 16 3.68 11.20 3.68
N ASN A 17 3.11 10.98 4.87
CA ASN A 17 3.85 10.90 6.12
C ASN A 17 3.55 9.67 6.99
N GLY A 18 2.60 8.82 6.60
CA GLY A 18 2.25 7.60 7.32
C GLY A 18 1.55 7.83 8.67
N LEU A 19 1.03 9.03 8.94
CA LEU A 19 0.32 9.35 10.19
C LEU A 19 -1.20 9.19 10.07
N TYR A 20 -1.88 8.98 11.19
CA TYR A 20 -3.34 9.07 11.27
C TYR A 20 -3.81 10.53 11.17
N THR A 21 -5.02 10.75 10.67
CA THR A 21 -5.72 12.05 10.70
C THR A 21 -6.58 12.25 11.96
N VAL A 22 -6.71 11.21 12.79
CA VAL A 22 -7.47 11.22 14.04
C VAL A 22 -6.59 10.83 15.21
N GLN A 23 -7.09 11.09 16.43
CA GLN A 23 -6.48 10.49 17.61
C GLN A 23 -6.62 8.98 17.54
N LYS A 24 -5.50 8.28 17.75
CA LYS A 24 -5.45 6.81 17.72
C LYS A 24 -6.53 6.17 18.60
N SER A 25 -6.81 6.76 19.77
CA SER A 25 -7.83 6.27 20.70
C SER A 25 -9.22 6.20 20.08
N ASP A 26 -9.57 7.12 19.18
CA ASP A 26 -10.91 7.15 18.57
C ASP A 26 -11.04 6.08 17.51
N LEU A 27 -9.97 5.85 16.75
CA LEU A 27 -9.86 4.73 15.83
C LEU A 27 -10.01 3.40 16.59
N LEU A 28 -9.22 3.20 17.65
CA LEU A 28 -9.25 1.97 18.47
C LEU A 28 -10.65 1.67 19.04
N LYS A 29 -11.37 2.68 19.54
CA LYS A 29 -12.74 2.50 20.06
C LYS A 29 -13.69 1.93 19.00
N VAL A 30 -13.58 2.40 17.76
CA VAL A 30 -14.44 1.96 16.65
C VAL A 30 -14.08 0.55 16.20
N PHE A 31 -12.78 0.23 16.14
CA PHE A 31 -12.31 -1.15 15.93
C PHE A 31 -12.85 -2.09 17.02
N GLU A 32 -12.68 -1.75 18.30
CA GLU A 32 -13.17 -2.55 19.43
C GLU A 32 -14.69 -2.78 19.37
N LYS A 33 -15.46 -1.71 19.12
CA LYS A 33 -16.93 -1.79 18.96
C LYS A 33 -17.31 -2.74 17.82
N ALA A 34 -16.64 -2.67 16.68
CA ALA A 34 -16.88 -3.57 15.56
C ALA A 34 -16.48 -5.02 15.86
N GLU A 35 -15.37 -5.25 16.57
CA GLU A 35 -14.95 -6.58 17.01
C GLU A 35 -15.99 -7.22 17.94
N GLN A 36 -16.65 -6.45 18.80
CA GLN A 36 -17.77 -6.92 19.64
C GLN A 36 -18.98 -7.40 18.80
N HIS A 37 -19.13 -6.92 17.57
CA HIS A 37 -20.11 -7.39 16.60
C HIS A 37 -19.61 -8.59 15.77
N GLY A 38 -18.45 -9.17 16.14
CA GLY A 38 -17.85 -10.32 15.47
C GLY A 38 -17.16 -9.99 14.15
N ILE A 39 -16.77 -8.73 13.94
CA ILE A 39 -16.03 -8.31 12.75
C ILE A 39 -14.53 -8.50 12.98
N THR A 40 -13.85 -9.19 12.04
CA THR A 40 -12.39 -9.31 12.01
C THR A 40 -11.78 -8.36 11.00
N PHE A 41 -10.67 -7.71 11.38
CA PHE A 41 -9.99 -6.72 10.55
C PHE A 41 -8.69 -7.24 9.96
N HIS A 42 -8.53 -7.03 8.66
CA HIS A 42 -7.39 -7.45 7.85
C HIS A 42 -6.74 -6.23 7.21
N LEU A 43 -5.42 -6.27 7.03
CA LEU A 43 -4.70 -5.23 6.28
C LEU A 43 -4.24 -5.77 4.92
N ASN A 44 -4.24 -4.91 3.92
CA ASN A 44 -3.84 -5.24 2.56
C ASN A 44 -3.08 -4.09 1.89
N SER A 45 -1.76 -4.17 1.84
CA SER A 45 -0.92 -3.03 1.46
C SER A 45 0.22 -3.43 0.52
N ALA A 46 0.71 -2.46 -0.23
CA ALA A 46 1.96 -2.54 -0.98
C ALA A 46 3.21 -2.61 -0.08
N ARG A 47 3.08 -2.25 1.20
CA ARG A 47 4.16 -2.25 2.19
C ARG A 47 4.79 -3.64 2.35
N ILE A 48 6.07 -3.65 2.68
CA ILE A 48 6.78 -4.82 3.20
C ILE A 48 6.22 -5.23 4.56
N PHE A 49 6.46 -6.49 4.94
CA PHE A 49 5.91 -7.08 6.15
C PHE A 49 6.26 -6.29 7.41
N GLU A 50 7.50 -5.87 7.58
CA GLU A 50 7.96 -5.17 8.78
C GLU A 50 7.25 -3.82 8.95
N SER A 51 7.09 -3.06 7.86
CA SER A 51 6.38 -1.78 7.87
C SER A 51 4.88 -1.96 8.10
N LEU A 52 4.27 -2.94 7.45
CA LEU A 52 2.85 -3.25 7.64
C LEU A 52 2.55 -3.70 9.07
N LYS A 53 3.47 -4.48 9.66
CA LYS A 53 3.37 -4.97 11.02
C LYS A 53 3.37 -3.84 12.06
N LEU A 54 4.00 -2.71 11.78
CA LEU A 54 3.95 -1.54 12.67
C LEU A 54 2.52 -1.03 12.82
N VAL A 55 1.82 -0.77 11.70
CA VAL A 55 0.42 -0.32 11.71
C VAL A 55 -0.49 -1.39 12.30
N TYR A 56 -0.28 -2.65 11.92
CA TYR A 56 -1.04 -3.79 12.43
C TYR A 56 -0.99 -3.89 13.97
N ASN A 57 0.22 -3.84 14.53
CA ASN A 57 0.43 -3.92 15.98
C ASN A 57 -0.07 -2.66 16.68
N ASP A 58 0.12 -1.50 16.07
CA ASP A 58 -0.31 -0.22 16.63
C ASP A 58 -1.83 -0.20 16.82
N LEU A 59 -2.58 -0.78 15.87
CA LEU A 59 -4.04 -0.91 15.94
C LEU A 59 -4.54 -2.16 16.69
N GLY A 60 -3.64 -3.05 17.14
CA GLY A 60 -4.02 -4.25 17.90
C GLY A 60 -4.86 -5.26 17.10
N LEU A 61 -4.71 -5.30 15.78
CA LEU A 61 -5.54 -6.13 14.90
C LEU A 61 -5.23 -7.62 15.05
N LYS A 62 -6.21 -8.47 14.68
CA LYS A 62 -6.13 -9.95 14.84
C LYS A 62 -6.28 -10.72 13.54
N GLY A 63 -6.62 -10.04 12.43
CA GLY A 63 -6.79 -10.68 11.13
C GLY A 63 -5.48 -10.89 10.38
N ILE A 64 -5.63 -11.31 9.13
CA ILE A 64 -4.53 -11.59 8.21
C ILE A 64 -3.92 -10.29 7.69
N MET A 65 -2.60 -10.26 7.54
CA MET A 65 -1.88 -9.23 6.77
C MET A 65 -1.64 -9.75 5.36
N ILE A 66 -2.15 -9.05 4.35
CA ILE A 66 -1.89 -9.27 2.93
C ILE A 66 -0.80 -8.26 2.52
N VAL A 67 0.34 -8.78 2.08
CA VAL A 67 1.60 -8.04 1.99
C VAL A 67 2.04 -7.91 0.53
N GLU A 68 2.71 -6.80 0.20
CA GLU A 68 3.17 -6.48 -1.15
C GLU A 68 2.05 -6.66 -2.19
N ASN A 69 0.90 -6.00 -1.98
CA ASN A 69 -0.28 -6.05 -2.85
C ASN A 69 -0.78 -7.48 -3.15
N GLY A 70 -0.63 -8.40 -2.18
CA GLY A 70 -1.09 -9.77 -2.31
C GLY A 70 -0.09 -10.74 -2.92
N ALA A 71 1.21 -10.45 -2.83
CA ALA A 71 2.26 -11.41 -3.17
C ALA A 71 2.29 -12.58 -2.17
N TYR A 72 2.07 -12.27 -0.90
CA TYR A 72 1.97 -13.24 0.17
C TYR A 72 1.07 -12.73 1.30
N SER A 73 0.68 -13.62 2.18
CA SER A 73 -0.07 -13.30 3.39
C SER A 73 0.61 -13.82 4.64
N TYR A 74 0.34 -13.19 5.77
CA TYR A 74 0.73 -13.65 7.10
C TYR A 74 -0.52 -13.86 7.96
N ASN A 75 -0.68 -15.07 8.48
CA ASN A 75 -1.72 -15.39 9.44
C ASN A 75 -1.15 -15.35 10.87
N PRO A 76 -1.57 -14.40 11.72
CA PRO A 76 -1.05 -14.26 13.08
C PRO A 76 -1.38 -15.44 14.00
N LYS A 77 -2.50 -16.15 13.74
CA LYS A 77 -2.94 -17.28 14.56
C LYS A 77 -2.05 -18.51 14.35
N THR A 78 -1.70 -18.79 13.09
CA THR A 78 -0.86 -19.94 12.71
C THR A 78 0.62 -19.59 12.58
N LYS A 79 0.95 -18.29 12.55
CA LYS A 79 2.28 -17.75 12.22
C LYS A 79 2.76 -18.15 10.80
N GLU A 80 1.83 -18.54 9.94
CA GLU A 80 2.13 -18.99 8.58
C GLU A 80 2.35 -17.80 7.64
N LEU A 81 3.40 -17.89 6.81
CA LEU A 81 3.62 -17.05 5.64
C LEU A 81 3.28 -17.83 4.38
N LYS A 82 2.28 -17.37 3.62
CA LYS A 82 1.80 -18.06 2.42
C LYS A 82 2.04 -17.23 1.17
N ASN A 83 2.89 -17.72 0.27
CA ASN A 83 3.18 -17.09 -1.02
C ASN A 83 2.07 -17.41 -2.06
N ASN A 84 1.74 -16.45 -2.93
CA ASN A 84 0.71 -16.60 -3.97
C ASN A 84 1.26 -17.10 -5.32
N GLY A 85 2.30 -17.92 -5.32
CA GLY A 85 3.04 -18.35 -6.52
C GLY A 85 3.88 -17.25 -7.17
N CYS A 86 4.10 -16.11 -6.49
CA CYS A 86 4.93 -15.03 -7.01
C CYS A 86 6.41 -15.39 -6.93
N LYS A 87 7.13 -15.20 -8.05
CA LYS A 87 8.59 -15.32 -8.08
C LYS A 87 9.22 -14.09 -7.44
N LYS A 88 10.35 -14.28 -6.76
CA LYS A 88 11.11 -13.18 -6.17
C LYS A 88 11.58 -12.20 -7.26
N PHE A 89 11.56 -10.92 -6.93
CA PHE A 89 12.03 -9.84 -7.78
C PHE A 89 13.56 -9.78 -7.79
N ASP A 90 14.16 -9.61 -8.97
CA ASP A 90 15.61 -9.50 -9.11
C ASP A 90 16.05 -8.05 -8.92
N VAL A 91 16.28 -7.67 -7.67
CA VAL A 91 16.71 -6.33 -7.30
C VAL A 91 18.11 -5.99 -7.83
N ASN A 92 19.01 -6.97 -7.92
CA ASN A 92 20.36 -6.75 -8.43
C ASN A 92 20.33 -6.40 -9.92
N LYS A 93 19.50 -7.11 -10.70
CA LYS A 93 19.24 -6.74 -12.10
C LYS A 93 18.67 -5.33 -12.20
N LEU A 94 17.72 -4.96 -11.34
CA LEU A 94 17.14 -3.61 -11.34
C LEU A 94 18.21 -2.54 -11.12
N LEU A 95 19.03 -2.71 -10.07
CA LEU A 95 20.11 -1.76 -9.76
C LEU A 95 21.12 -1.64 -10.91
N ASN A 96 21.50 -2.76 -11.54
CA ASN A 96 22.39 -2.75 -12.70
C ASN A 96 21.79 -2.00 -13.90
N VAL A 97 20.52 -2.25 -14.20
CA VAL A 97 19.80 -1.58 -15.30
C VAL A 97 19.70 -0.08 -15.05
N LEU A 98 19.35 0.34 -13.84
CA LEU A 98 19.22 1.76 -13.49
C LEU A 98 20.57 2.47 -13.47
N LYS A 99 21.64 1.82 -12.99
CA LYS A 99 23.01 2.36 -13.04
C LYS A 99 23.51 2.57 -14.47
N LEU A 100 23.12 1.69 -15.40
CA LEU A 100 23.45 1.84 -16.82
C LEU A 100 22.69 3.00 -17.46
N ALA A 101 21.41 3.20 -17.11
CA ALA A 101 20.60 4.31 -17.59
C ALA A 101 21.02 5.66 -16.99
N ASN A 102 21.48 5.68 -15.74
CA ASN A 102 21.94 6.88 -15.07
C ASN A 102 23.12 6.58 -14.13
N LYS A 103 24.34 6.88 -14.59
CA LYS A 103 25.60 6.53 -13.92
C LYS A 103 25.85 7.28 -12.60
N GLN A 104 25.12 8.36 -12.33
CA GLN A 104 25.29 9.21 -11.15
C GLN A 104 24.41 8.80 -9.96
N VAL A 105 23.72 7.68 -10.06
CA VAL A 105 22.66 7.32 -9.12
C VAL A 105 23.16 6.26 -8.14
N SER A 106 23.34 6.67 -6.88
CA SER A 106 23.47 5.74 -5.75
C SER A 106 22.09 5.22 -5.32
N ALA A 107 22.07 4.00 -4.78
CA ALA A 107 20.85 3.32 -4.36
C ALA A 107 20.75 3.31 -2.82
N LEU A 108 19.70 3.94 -2.29
CA LEU A 108 19.41 4.08 -0.87
C LEU A 108 18.12 3.36 -0.49
N ASN A 109 17.92 3.10 0.80
CA ASN A 109 16.72 2.42 1.27
C ASN A 109 15.52 3.38 1.28
N PHE A 110 14.42 2.99 0.63
CA PHE A 110 13.19 3.76 0.57
C PHE A 110 12.57 4.00 1.96
N ASP A 111 12.68 3.07 2.89
CA ASP A 111 12.11 3.29 4.23
C ASP A 111 12.83 4.44 4.96
N ASP A 112 14.14 4.62 4.75
CA ASP A 112 14.89 5.73 5.34
C ASP A 112 14.44 7.09 4.78
N LEU A 113 13.98 7.14 3.53
CA LEU A 113 13.43 8.35 2.90
C LEU A 113 12.23 8.91 3.67
N PHE A 114 11.34 8.03 4.15
CA PHE A 114 10.11 8.43 4.85
C PHE A 114 10.28 8.47 6.35
N MET A 115 11.00 7.50 6.90
CA MET A 115 11.10 7.33 8.36
C MET A 115 12.21 8.18 8.97
N ARG A 116 13.22 8.59 8.18
CA ARG A 116 14.42 9.32 8.64
C ARG A 116 14.91 10.33 7.60
N PRO A 117 14.06 11.23 7.08
CA PRO A 117 14.45 12.15 6.01
C PRO A 117 15.63 13.06 6.40
N GLU A 118 15.72 13.48 7.65
CA GLU A 118 16.85 14.24 8.19
C GLU A 118 18.19 13.51 8.09
N LYS A 119 18.20 12.18 8.30
CA LYS A 119 19.41 11.38 8.11
C LYS A 119 19.86 11.41 6.65
N ILE A 120 18.90 11.29 5.72
CA ILE A 120 19.18 11.33 4.28
C ILE A 120 19.79 12.68 3.87
N ILE A 121 19.19 13.78 4.33
CA ILE A 121 19.66 15.15 4.07
C ILE A 121 21.09 15.37 4.61
N ASN A 122 21.39 14.84 5.80
CA ASN A 122 22.69 15.06 6.45
C ASN A 122 23.83 14.20 5.86
N GLU A 123 23.53 13.02 5.33
CA GLU A 123 24.55 12.06 4.87
C GLU A 123 24.78 12.09 3.35
N TYR A 124 23.81 12.57 2.57
CA TYR A 124 23.83 12.45 1.11
C TYR A 124 23.60 13.78 0.41
N SER A 125 24.11 13.90 -0.81
CA SER A 125 23.81 15.02 -1.71
C SER A 125 23.73 14.54 -3.16
N GLY A 126 23.01 15.27 -4.01
CA GLY A 126 22.84 14.97 -5.43
C GLY A 126 21.68 14.01 -5.75
N LYS A 127 21.74 13.36 -6.91
CA LYS A 127 20.66 12.49 -7.41
C LYS A 127 20.77 11.08 -6.82
N HIS A 128 19.69 10.60 -6.19
CA HIS A 128 19.63 9.27 -5.58
C HIS A 128 18.38 8.50 -6.00
N LEU A 129 18.56 7.20 -6.16
CA LEU A 129 17.51 6.21 -6.31
C LEU A 129 17.20 5.64 -4.92
N PHE A 130 15.93 5.58 -4.59
CA PHE A 130 15.46 4.89 -3.40
C PHE A 130 14.66 3.66 -3.80
N TYR A 131 14.93 2.55 -3.13
CA TYR A 131 14.25 1.26 -3.31
C TYR A 131 14.16 0.54 -1.96
N ASN A 132 13.21 -0.38 -1.81
CA ASN A 132 13.13 -1.17 -0.58
C ASN A 132 13.89 -2.49 -0.75
N SER A 133 15.06 -2.58 -0.09
CA SER A 133 15.94 -3.77 -0.14
C SER A 133 15.34 -5.02 0.51
N LYS A 134 14.31 -4.87 1.36
CA LYS A 134 13.62 -5.98 2.01
C LYS A 134 12.42 -6.47 1.21
N GLN A 135 11.98 -5.73 0.20
CA GLN A 135 10.86 -6.11 -0.65
C GLN A 135 11.24 -7.28 -1.55
N GLN A 136 10.40 -8.32 -1.58
CA GLN A 136 10.77 -9.62 -2.12
C GLN A 136 10.18 -9.91 -3.49
N TYR A 137 8.98 -9.41 -3.80
CA TYR A 137 8.20 -9.83 -4.98
C TYR A 137 7.85 -8.68 -5.91
N SER A 138 7.80 -7.48 -5.37
CA SER A 138 7.54 -6.24 -6.08
C SER A 138 8.62 -5.21 -5.74
N GLN A 139 8.60 -4.06 -6.39
CA GLN A 139 9.47 -2.96 -6.02
C GLN A 139 8.80 -1.63 -6.29
N LEU A 140 9.01 -0.67 -5.40
CA LEU A 140 8.73 0.73 -5.64
C LEU A 140 10.06 1.47 -5.68
N VAL A 141 10.36 2.08 -6.82
CA VAL A 141 11.57 2.90 -6.95
C VAL A 141 11.21 4.34 -7.11
N CYS A 142 11.89 5.23 -6.40
CA CYS A 142 11.71 6.66 -6.58
C CYS A 142 13.04 7.38 -6.70
N PHE A 143 13.03 8.48 -7.44
CA PHE A 143 14.23 9.29 -7.68
C PHE A 143 14.06 10.64 -6.99
N ARG A 144 15.11 11.06 -6.27
CA ARG A 144 15.14 12.33 -5.56
C ARG A 144 16.45 13.04 -5.79
N ASN A 145 16.38 14.36 -5.82
CA ASN A 145 17.55 15.20 -5.61
C ASN A 145 17.63 15.52 -4.11
N VAL A 146 18.75 15.17 -3.49
CA VAL A 146 19.02 15.39 -2.07
C VAL A 146 19.96 16.58 -1.95
N GLY A 147 19.54 17.60 -1.22
CA GLY A 147 20.33 18.77 -0.84
C GLY A 147 19.98 19.17 0.58
N GLN A 148 19.70 20.45 0.83
CA GLN A 148 19.10 20.89 2.10
C GLN A 148 17.67 20.36 2.29
N THR A 149 17.03 19.97 1.18
CA THR A 149 15.70 19.37 1.10
C THR A 149 15.77 18.13 0.21
N ILE A 150 14.69 17.35 0.19
CA ILE A 150 14.53 16.21 -0.70
C ILE A 150 13.49 16.57 -1.76
N GLU A 151 13.91 16.63 -3.02
CA GLU A 151 13.08 17.13 -4.12
C GLU A 151 12.71 16.02 -5.10
N TYR A 152 11.49 16.10 -5.66
CA TYR A 152 11.00 15.17 -6.67
C TYR A 152 11.66 15.41 -8.03
N MET A 153 12.04 14.32 -8.71
CA MET A 153 12.72 14.36 -10.01
C MET A 153 11.77 13.99 -11.17
N HIS A 154 10.77 14.83 -11.42
CA HIS A 154 9.71 14.52 -12.40
C HIS A 154 10.23 14.27 -13.83
N GLU A 155 11.32 14.92 -14.24
CA GLU A 155 11.90 14.80 -15.58
C GLU A 155 12.48 13.41 -15.90
N GLU A 156 12.91 12.65 -14.89
CA GLU A 156 13.56 11.34 -15.10
C GLU A 156 12.55 10.19 -15.19
N ILE A 157 11.31 10.39 -14.71
CA ILE A 157 10.38 9.29 -14.39
C ILE A 157 10.01 8.44 -15.61
N ASP A 158 9.85 9.06 -16.78
CA ASP A 158 9.49 8.36 -18.01
C ASP A 158 10.66 7.56 -18.59
N LEU A 159 11.89 8.10 -18.51
CA LEU A 159 13.10 7.37 -18.89
C LEU A 159 13.25 6.11 -18.03
N ILE A 160 13.10 6.26 -16.71
CA ILE A 160 13.19 5.15 -15.76
C ILE A 160 12.12 4.11 -16.05
N LYS A 161 10.86 4.52 -16.21
CA LYS A 161 9.75 3.62 -16.53
C LYS A 161 10.05 2.80 -17.79
N ASN A 162 10.51 3.46 -18.85
CA ASN A 162 10.82 2.79 -20.11
C ASN A 162 11.98 1.80 -19.96
N THR A 163 13.04 2.20 -19.26
CA THR A 163 14.20 1.35 -18.97
C THR A 163 13.79 0.11 -18.17
N VAL A 164 13.01 0.29 -17.10
CA VAL A 164 12.51 -0.80 -16.26
C VAL A 164 11.57 -1.71 -17.06
N LYS A 165 10.66 -1.14 -17.84
CA LYS A 165 9.73 -1.91 -18.68
C LYS A 165 10.45 -2.81 -19.70
N GLN A 166 11.54 -2.32 -20.29
CA GLN A 166 12.38 -3.11 -21.19
C GLN A 166 13.11 -4.24 -20.45
N ALA A 167 13.65 -3.97 -19.26
CA ALA A 167 14.37 -4.97 -18.48
C ALA A 167 13.48 -6.04 -17.83
N PHE A 168 12.21 -5.70 -17.56
CA PHE A 168 11.25 -6.54 -16.84
C PHE A 168 9.92 -6.71 -17.61
N PRO A 169 9.92 -7.30 -18.83
CA PRO A 169 8.72 -7.40 -19.68
C PRO A 169 7.59 -8.26 -19.09
N ASN A 170 7.92 -9.09 -18.10
CA ASN A 170 6.98 -9.96 -17.38
C ASN A 170 6.33 -9.29 -16.16
N PHE A 171 6.66 -8.02 -15.89
CA PHE A 171 6.11 -7.22 -14.81
C PHE A 171 5.21 -6.11 -15.37
N ASN A 172 4.22 -5.70 -14.58
CA ASN A 172 3.52 -4.44 -14.77
C ASN A 172 4.40 -3.32 -14.22
N VAL A 173 4.53 -2.24 -14.99
CA VAL A 173 5.33 -1.07 -14.62
C VAL A 173 4.43 0.15 -14.63
N GLU A 174 4.20 0.71 -13.46
CA GLU A 174 3.26 1.80 -13.21
C GLU A 174 4.01 3.05 -12.73
N ILE A 175 3.49 4.23 -13.07
CA ILE A 175 4.03 5.50 -12.56
C ILE A 175 3.08 6.05 -11.50
N PHE A 176 3.63 6.42 -10.36
CA PHE A 176 3.00 7.23 -9.32
C PHE A 176 3.57 8.65 -9.42
N LYS A 177 2.88 9.52 -10.18
CA LYS A 177 3.38 10.87 -10.48
C LYS A 177 3.50 11.74 -9.23
N ASP A 178 2.53 11.65 -8.33
CA ASP A 178 2.43 12.48 -7.12
C ASP A 178 3.63 12.31 -6.18
N ILE A 179 4.23 11.11 -6.19
CA ILE A 179 5.41 10.77 -5.39
C ILE A 179 6.64 10.49 -6.25
N CYS A 180 6.59 10.81 -7.55
CA CYS A 180 7.67 10.55 -8.52
C CYS A 180 8.31 9.16 -8.33
N ALA A 181 7.49 8.11 -8.46
CA ALA A 181 7.90 6.73 -8.25
C ALA A 181 7.43 5.80 -9.38
N VAL A 182 8.16 4.71 -9.61
CA VAL A 182 7.84 3.63 -10.53
C VAL A 182 7.59 2.36 -9.74
N GLY A 183 6.37 1.83 -9.82
CA GLY A 183 6.02 0.53 -9.28
C GLY A 183 6.32 -0.59 -10.27
N ILE A 184 6.86 -1.69 -9.77
CA ILE A 184 7.22 -2.88 -10.55
C ILE A 184 6.54 -4.08 -9.87
N LEU A 185 5.48 -4.59 -10.51
CA LEU A 185 4.60 -5.59 -9.91
C LEU A 185 4.49 -6.83 -10.79
N PRO A 186 4.53 -8.05 -10.23
CA PRO A 186 4.22 -9.25 -11.00
C PRO A 186 2.83 -9.14 -11.66
N LYS A 187 2.68 -9.64 -12.89
CA LYS A 187 1.39 -9.55 -13.62
C LYS A 187 0.23 -10.27 -12.95
N ASN A 188 0.53 -11.33 -12.19
CA ASN A 188 -0.46 -12.12 -11.45
C ASN A 188 -0.77 -11.55 -10.06
N LEU A 189 -0.16 -10.42 -9.70
CA LEU A 189 -0.36 -9.78 -8.40
C LEU A 189 -1.71 -9.05 -8.36
N SER A 190 -2.40 -9.16 -7.23
CA SER A 190 -3.67 -8.49 -6.99
C SER A 190 -3.92 -8.42 -5.49
N LYS A 191 -4.40 -7.27 -5.01
CA LYS A 191 -4.89 -7.15 -3.63
C LYS A 191 -6.07 -8.09 -3.34
N ALA A 192 -6.79 -8.56 -4.36
CA ALA A 192 -7.82 -9.58 -4.18
C ALA A 192 -7.27 -10.97 -3.82
N ASN A 193 -5.95 -11.20 -3.99
CA ASN A 193 -5.33 -12.45 -3.58
C ASN A 193 -5.55 -12.69 -2.09
N PHE A 194 -5.82 -13.94 -1.71
CA PHE A 194 -6.15 -14.37 -0.35
C PHE A 194 -7.50 -13.90 0.22
N MET A 195 -8.21 -12.96 -0.42
CA MET A 195 -9.52 -12.53 0.10
C MET A 195 -10.56 -13.66 0.12
N ASN A 196 -10.49 -14.58 -0.85
CA ASN A 196 -11.36 -15.76 -0.88
C ASN A 196 -11.10 -16.76 0.27
N THR A 197 -10.00 -16.60 1.01
CA THR A 197 -9.72 -17.43 2.21
C THR A 197 -10.28 -16.82 3.50
N LEU A 198 -10.86 -15.62 3.42
CA LEU A 198 -11.44 -14.92 4.57
C LEU A 198 -12.89 -15.34 4.79
N GLU A 199 -13.38 -15.12 6.02
CA GLU A 199 -14.76 -15.43 6.39
C GLU A 199 -15.73 -14.41 5.78
N LYS A 200 -16.79 -14.91 5.12
CA LYS A 200 -17.82 -14.09 4.49
C LYS A 200 -18.98 -13.77 5.44
N PRO A 201 -19.68 -12.64 5.26
CA PRO A 201 -19.46 -11.60 4.26
C PRO A 201 -18.21 -10.74 4.52
N ILE A 202 -17.56 -10.31 3.43
CA ILE A 202 -16.34 -9.48 3.43
C ILE A 202 -16.67 -8.07 2.95
N ALA A 203 -16.19 -7.04 3.66
CA ALA A 203 -16.10 -5.68 3.13
C ALA A 203 -14.65 -5.35 2.78
N SER A 204 -14.45 -4.44 1.82
CA SER A 204 -13.13 -3.86 1.53
C SER A 204 -13.18 -2.34 1.46
N PHE A 205 -12.05 -1.71 1.75
CA PHE A 205 -11.94 -0.25 1.77
C PHE A 205 -10.57 0.21 1.26
N GLY A 206 -10.56 1.02 0.21
CA GLY A 206 -9.36 1.42 -0.52
C GLY A 206 -9.53 2.75 -1.24
N ASP A 207 -8.43 3.41 -1.65
CA ASP A 207 -8.45 4.73 -2.26
C ASP A 207 -7.82 4.79 -3.67
N SER A 208 -7.23 3.67 -4.11
CA SER A 208 -6.44 3.58 -5.33
C SER A 208 -7.00 2.56 -6.34
N LEU A 209 -6.54 2.62 -7.59
CA LEU A 209 -6.93 1.67 -8.63
C LEU A 209 -6.48 0.22 -8.32
N ALA A 210 -5.42 0.05 -7.51
CA ALA A 210 -4.97 -1.27 -7.08
C ALA A 210 -6.01 -1.98 -6.19
N ASP A 211 -6.92 -1.21 -5.60
CA ASP A 211 -7.96 -1.70 -4.68
C ASP A 211 -9.23 -2.15 -5.41
N VAL A 212 -9.42 -1.75 -6.68
CA VAL A 212 -10.62 -2.07 -7.45
C VAL A 212 -10.91 -3.56 -7.48
N LYS A 213 -9.87 -4.40 -7.66
CA LYS A 213 -10.04 -5.85 -7.65
C LYS A 213 -10.49 -6.39 -6.29
N MET A 214 -10.11 -5.77 -5.17
CA MET A 214 -10.61 -6.19 -3.86
C MET A 214 -12.09 -5.81 -3.66
N PHE A 215 -12.54 -4.69 -4.24
CA PHE A 215 -13.96 -4.32 -4.23
C PHE A 215 -14.80 -5.35 -4.97
N GLU A 216 -14.36 -5.77 -6.15
CA GLU A 216 -15.08 -6.72 -7.01
C GLU A 216 -15.29 -8.11 -6.40
N VAL A 217 -14.42 -8.55 -5.49
CA VAL A 217 -14.54 -9.85 -4.79
C VAL A 217 -15.24 -9.75 -3.44
N SER A 218 -15.47 -8.54 -2.94
CA SER A 218 -16.09 -8.30 -1.63
C SER A 218 -17.62 -8.31 -1.74
N ASN A 219 -18.29 -8.58 -0.62
CA ASN A 219 -19.74 -8.45 -0.51
C ASN A 219 -20.18 -6.98 -0.40
N TYR A 220 -19.29 -6.12 0.11
CA TYR A 220 -19.50 -4.69 0.19
C TYR A 220 -18.16 -3.96 0.02
N CYS A 221 -18.19 -2.72 -0.45
CA CYS A 221 -16.97 -1.94 -0.58
C CYS A 221 -17.18 -0.48 -0.20
N GLY A 222 -16.08 0.22 0.05
CA GLY A 222 -16.09 1.66 0.22
C GLY A 222 -14.75 2.31 -0.06
N CYS A 223 -14.74 3.63 -0.08
CA CYS A 223 -13.51 4.40 -0.25
C CYS A 223 -13.57 5.72 0.55
N PRO A 224 -12.41 6.26 0.98
CA PRO A 224 -12.37 7.55 1.66
C PRO A 224 -12.63 8.71 0.67
N ALA A 225 -12.92 9.90 1.19
CA ALA A 225 -13.18 11.08 0.37
C ALA A 225 -11.96 11.53 -0.46
N ASN A 226 -10.74 11.15 -0.08
CA ASN A 226 -9.51 11.42 -0.85
C ASN A 226 -9.25 10.40 -1.97
N ALA A 227 -10.09 9.37 -2.12
CA ALA A 227 -9.94 8.40 -3.19
C ALA A 227 -10.03 9.04 -4.57
N LYS A 228 -9.31 8.44 -5.53
CA LYS A 228 -9.28 8.89 -6.93
C LYS A 228 -10.70 8.88 -7.54
N PRO A 229 -11.01 9.79 -8.49
CA PRO A 229 -12.33 9.85 -9.12
C PRO A 229 -12.79 8.52 -9.71
N GLU A 230 -11.88 7.78 -10.34
CA GLU A 230 -12.15 6.47 -10.94
C GLU A 230 -12.48 5.41 -9.89
N VAL A 231 -11.86 5.49 -8.71
CA VAL A 231 -12.14 4.60 -7.57
C VAL A 231 -13.53 4.87 -7.01
N LYS A 232 -13.89 6.14 -6.81
CA LYS A 232 -15.23 6.54 -6.37
C LYS A 232 -16.29 6.08 -7.37
N GLN A 233 -16.02 6.23 -8.66
CA GLN A 233 -16.93 5.75 -9.71
C GLN A 233 -17.15 4.24 -9.60
N LYS A 234 -16.08 3.46 -9.42
CA LYS A 234 -16.18 2.02 -9.24
C LYS A 234 -16.94 1.62 -7.97
N VAL A 235 -16.74 2.33 -6.86
CA VAL A 235 -17.51 2.09 -5.62
C VAL A 235 -19.00 2.32 -5.84
N LYS A 236 -19.40 3.36 -6.59
CA LYS A 236 -20.82 3.59 -6.95
C LYS A 236 -21.38 2.48 -7.82
N GLU A 237 -20.63 2.02 -8.81
CA GLU A 237 -21.04 0.92 -9.70
C GLU A 237 -21.29 -0.39 -8.95
N LEU A 238 -20.58 -0.59 -7.83
CA LEU A 238 -20.70 -1.75 -6.95
C LEU A 238 -21.67 -1.52 -5.77
N ASP A 239 -22.48 -0.46 -5.81
CA ASP A 239 -23.41 -0.07 -4.74
C ASP A 239 -22.74 0.04 -3.35
N GLY A 240 -21.47 0.48 -3.35
CA GLY A 240 -20.66 0.66 -2.16
C GLY A 240 -20.80 2.05 -1.53
N TYR A 241 -20.02 2.28 -0.48
CA TYR A 241 -20.08 3.52 0.30
C TYR A 241 -18.88 4.45 0.03
N ILE A 242 -19.17 5.68 -0.43
CA ILE A 242 -18.16 6.73 -0.51
C ILE A 242 -18.26 7.59 0.74
N CYS A 243 -17.22 7.55 1.58
CA CYS A 243 -17.14 8.38 2.77
C CYS A 243 -17.06 9.87 2.41
N LYS A 244 -17.59 10.71 3.30
CA LYS A 244 -17.39 12.16 3.27
C LYS A 244 -16.04 12.56 3.85
N LYS A 245 -15.43 11.68 4.65
CA LYS A 245 -14.17 11.90 5.34
C LYS A 245 -12.99 11.20 4.68
N ASN A 246 -11.81 11.78 4.90
CA ASN A 246 -10.53 11.30 4.35
C ASN A 246 -9.87 10.32 5.33
N VAL A 247 -9.05 9.41 4.78
CA VAL A 247 -8.10 8.57 5.54
C VAL A 247 -8.75 7.98 6.81
N SER A 248 -8.14 8.11 8.00
CA SER A 248 -8.61 7.46 9.22
C SER A 248 -9.97 7.95 9.71
N GLU A 249 -10.35 9.20 9.43
CA GLU A 249 -11.73 9.64 9.68
C GLU A 249 -12.72 8.90 8.76
N GLY A 250 -12.33 8.65 7.50
CA GLY A 250 -13.11 7.84 6.56
C GLY A 250 -13.22 6.37 6.98
N VAL A 251 -12.16 5.80 7.56
CA VAL A 251 -12.20 4.45 8.15
C VAL A 251 -13.22 4.38 9.27
N ILE A 252 -13.24 5.36 10.17
CA ILE A 252 -14.25 5.45 11.25
C ILE A 252 -15.65 5.51 10.65
N GLU A 253 -15.90 6.45 9.73
CA GLU A 253 -17.19 6.62 9.06
C GLU A 253 -17.67 5.33 8.38
N PHE A 254 -16.77 4.62 7.68
CA PHE A 254 -17.11 3.38 6.98
C PHE A 254 -17.46 2.24 7.94
N ILE A 255 -16.71 2.07 9.03
CA ILE A 255 -17.00 1.04 10.04
C ILE A 255 -18.34 1.33 10.71
N GLU A 256 -18.61 2.58 11.08
CA GLU A 256 -19.89 2.98 11.67
C GLU A 256 -21.06 2.77 10.71
N HIS A 257 -20.87 3.07 9.42
CA HIS A 257 -21.85 2.78 8.37
C HIS A 257 -22.12 1.28 8.26
N ILE A 258 -21.09 0.43 8.30
CA ILE A 258 -21.27 -1.03 8.28
C ILE A 258 -22.05 -1.51 9.51
N ILE A 259 -21.65 -1.10 10.71
CA ILE A 259 -22.31 -1.54 11.96
C ILE A 259 -23.77 -1.10 11.99
N SER A 260 -24.09 0.10 11.48
CA SER A 260 -25.46 0.64 11.52
C SER A 260 -26.40 -0.03 10.51
N ASN A 261 -25.87 -0.69 9.48
CA ASN A 261 -26.62 -1.29 8.38
C ASN A 261 -26.53 -2.83 8.34
N THR A 262 -26.02 -3.46 9.40
CA THR A 262 -25.94 -4.93 9.55
C THR A 262 -26.60 -5.38 10.84
#